data_AF-K7MNY3-F1
#
_entry.id   AF-K7MNY3-F1
#
_cell.length_a   1.000
_cell.length_b   1.000
_cell.length_c   1.000
_cell.angle_alpha   90.00
_cell.angle_beta   90.00
_cell.angle_gamma   90.00
#
_symmetry.space_group_name_H-M   'P 1'
#
loop_
_entity.id
_entity.type
_entity.pdbx_description
1 polymer ?
#
loop_
_entity_poly.entity_id
_entity_poly.type
_entity_poly.pdbx_seq_one_letter_code
_entity_poly.pdbx_strand_id
1 'polypeptide(L)'
;MDKFHSSLGIFHHALEGNVLKAIELTGQLAQDILENNNDLLFDLLSLHFVDLVCSKEWAEALEFAQTKLSPFSVKEQKYMEKIEGFMSLLAYENPVECPMFHLIGLDYRQQVVDSLNQTILGWLTSLYSVYLIYILLQISILCSIPAKYDLQSLSFCLFFSVDVGDGQHTLTFPSTLPWSGLYNRPQ
;
A
#
# COMPACT_ATOMS: atom_id res chain seq x y z
N MET A 1 -6.63 16.25 4.91
CA MET A 1 -6.48 15.72 6.28
C MET A 1 -7.20 14.37 6.46
N ASP A 2 -8.03 13.95 5.48
CA ASP A 2 -8.95 12.81 5.62
C ASP A 2 -8.29 11.42 5.57
N LYS A 3 -7.10 11.30 4.96
CA LYS A 3 -6.36 10.02 4.86
C LYS A 3 -5.89 9.48 6.22
N PHE A 4 -5.58 10.35 7.18
CA PHE A 4 -5.07 9.91 8.49
C PHE A 4 -6.19 9.35 9.38
N HIS A 5 -7.37 9.98 9.35
CA HIS A 5 -8.55 9.51 10.07
C HIS A 5 -9.06 8.16 9.52
N SER A 6 -8.88 7.95 8.21
CA SER A 6 -9.16 6.67 7.55
C SER A 6 -8.22 5.55 8.03
N SER A 7 -6.94 5.87 8.27
CA SER A 7 -5.97 4.92 8.83
C SER A 7 -6.35 4.46 10.24
N LEU A 8 -6.88 5.37 11.08
CA LEU A 8 -7.33 5.01 12.42
C LEU A 8 -8.50 3.99 12.38
N GLY A 9 -9.43 4.16 11.43
CA GLY A 9 -10.51 3.21 11.20
C GLY A 9 -10.00 1.84 10.71
N ILE A 10 -8.99 1.82 9.84
CA ILE A 10 -8.34 0.58 9.37
C ILE A 10 -7.76 -0.21 10.56
N PHE A 11 -7.03 0.45 11.45
CA PHE A 11 -6.43 -0.21 12.62
C PHE A 11 -7.48 -0.71 13.60
N HIS A 12 -8.54 0.07 13.82
CA HIS A 12 -9.64 -0.32 14.68
C HIS A 12 -10.32 -1.60 14.18
N HIS A 13 -10.62 -1.68 12.88
CA HIS A 13 -11.21 -2.89 12.29
C HIS A 13 -10.27 -4.10 12.34
N ALA A 14 -8.96 -3.90 12.14
CA ALA A 14 -7.98 -4.99 12.28
C ALA A 14 -7.89 -5.49 13.74
N LEU A 15 -7.99 -4.59 14.73
CA LEU A 15 -7.97 -4.95 16.15
C LEU A 15 -9.25 -5.63 16.62
N GLU A 16 -10.42 -5.21 16.10
CA GLU A 16 -11.72 -5.75 16.51
C GLU A 16 -12.09 -7.08 15.83
N GLY A 17 -11.26 -7.58 14.91
CA GLY A 17 -11.49 -8.86 14.21
C GLY A 17 -12.26 -8.70 12.90
N ASN A 18 -12.55 -7.46 12.50
CA ASN A 18 -13.09 -7.18 11.16
C ASN A 18 -11.96 -6.97 10.15
N VAL A 19 -11.07 -7.96 10.06
CA VAL A 19 -9.83 -7.84 9.29
C VAL A 19 -10.10 -7.74 7.79
N LEU A 20 -11.15 -8.39 7.28
CA LEU A 20 -11.56 -8.24 5.88
C LEU A 20 -11.92 -6.78 5.55
N LYS A 21 -12.57 -6.06 6.47
CA LYS A 21 -12.86 -4.64 6.27
C LYS A 21 -11.59 -3.81 6.33
N ALA A 22 -10.64 -4.15 7.20
CA ALA A 22 -9.34 -3.49 7.24
C ALA A 22 -8.55 -3.67 5.92
N ILE A 23 -8.58 -4.87 5.32
CA ILE A 23 -7.96 -5.14 4.02
C ILE A 23 -8.63 -4.30 2.92
N GLU A 24 -9.97 -4.28 2.86
CA GLU A 24 -10.73 -3.49 1.88
C GLU A 24 -10.41 -1.99 1.99
N LEU A 25 -10.44 -1.44 3.21
CA LEU A 25 -10.14 -0.04 3.46
C LEU A 25 -8.68 0.30 3.16
N THR A 26 -7.74 -0.61 3.42
CA THR A 26 -6.33 -0.44 3.03
C THR A 26 -6.17 -0.42 1.52
N GLY A 27 -6.87 -1.29 0.79
CA GLY A 27 -6.90 -1.28 -0.67
C GLY A 27 -7.50 0.01 -1.24
N GLN A 28 -8.57 0.54 -0.63
CA GLN A 28 -9.16 1.83 -1.02
C GLN A 28 -8.22 3.01 -0.74
N LEU A 29 -7.44 2.94 0.34
CA LEU A 29 -6.46 3.98 0.67
C LEU A 29 -5.28 3.95 -0.31
N ALA A 30 -4.79 2.75 -0.62
CA ALA A 30 -3.66 2.53 -1.51
C ALA A 30 -3.57 1.04 -1.91
N GLN A 31 -4.05 0.72 -3.10
CA GLN A 31 -4.00 -0.64 -3.65
C GLN A 31 -2.57 -1.18 -3.72
N ASP A 32 -1.60 -0.31 -4.06
CA ASP A 32 -0.18 -0.65 -4.13
C ASP A 32 0.42 -1.13 -2.80
N ILE A 33 -0.15 -0.77 -1.64
CA ILE A 33 0.42 -1.15 -0.33
C ILE A 33 0.36 -2.67 -0.13
N LEU A 34 -0.79 -3.28 -0.41
CA LEU A 34 -1.00 -4.71 -0.20
C LEU A 34 -0.40 -5.54 -1.33
N GLU A 35 -0.43 -5.03 -2.57
CA GLU A 35 0.16 -5.71 -3.73
C GLU A 35 1.69 -5.82 -3.62
N ASN A 36 2.33 -4.78 -3.07
CA ASN A 36 3.79 -4.76 -2.90
C ASN A 36 4.28 -5.45 -1.61
N ASN A 37 3.38 -5.80 -0.69
CA ASN A 37 3.75 -6.34 0.63
C ASN A 37 3.02 -7.65 0.93
N ASN A 38 3.53 -8.75 0.35
CA ASN A 38 2.99 -10.10 0.54
C ASN A 38 3.01 -10.55 2.01
N ASP A 39 4.00 -10.13 2.79
CA ASP A 39 4.11 -10.47 4.21
C ASP A 39 2.95 -9.87 5.01
N LEU A 40 2.67 -8.57 4.81
CA LEU A 40 1.57 -7.89 5.46
C LEU A 40 0.21 -8.47 5.06
N LEU A 41 0.01 -8.75 3.76
CA LEU A 41 -1.23 -9.35 3.28
C LEU A 41 -1.43 -10.75 3.89
N PHE A 42 -0.39 -11.56 3.93
CA PHE A 42 -0.43 -12.88 4.56
C PHE A 42 -0.80 -12.77 6.04
N ASP A 43 -0.12 -11.91 6.80
CA ASP A 43 -0.37 -11.74 8.23
C ASP A 43 -1.81 -11.23 8.52
N LEU A 44 -2.37 -10.35 7.69
CA LEU A 44 -3.78 -9.93 7.81
C LEU A 44 -4.75 -11.08 7.51
N LEU A 45 -4.51 -11.87 6.46
CA LEU A 45 -5.34 -13.03 6.15
C LEU A 45 -5.26 -14.08 7.28
N SER A 46 -4.09 -14.26 7.87
CA SER A 46 -3.88 -15.15 9.01
C SER A 46 -4.70 -14.73 10.24
N LEU A 47 -4.83 -13.44 10.54
CA LEU A 47 -5.71 -12.99 11.63
C LEU A 47 -7.16 -13.37 11.40
N HIS A 48 -7.68 -13.19 10.18
CA HIS A 48 -9.05 -13.60 9.87
C HIS A 48 -9.25 -15.12 9.97
N PHE A 49 -8.28 -15.91 9.50
CA PHE A 49 -8.33 -17.36 9.67
C PHE A 49 -8.39 -17.76 11.14
N VAL A 50 -7.56 -17.13 11.99
CA VAL A 50 -7.56 -17.37 13.44
C VAL A 50 -8.91 -17.00 14.07
N ASP A 51 -9.55 -15.93 13.62
CA ASP A 51 -10.88 -15.54 14.09
C ASP A 51 -11.96 -16.59 13.76
N LEU A 52 -11.92 -17.16 12.55
CA LEU A 52 -12.82 -18.26 12.15
C LEU A 52 -12.57 -19.52 13.00
N VAL A 53 -11.31 -19.85 13.25
CA VAL A 53 -10.90 -20.98 14.11
C VAL A 53 -11.40 -20.79 15.54
N CYS A 54 -11.25 -19.60 16.11
CA CYS A 54 -11.71 -19.29 17.47
C CYS A 54 -13.24 -19.29 17.58
N SER A 55 -13.92 -18.90 16.50
CA SER A 55 -15.39 -18.93 16.41
C SER A 55 -15.96 -20.33 16.14
N LYS A 56 -15.09 -21.34 15.98
CA LYS A 56 -15.44 -22.74 15.66
C LYS A 56 -16.16 -22.91 14.32
N GLU A 57 -15.96 -21.96 13.40
CA GLU A 57 -16.52 -21.98 12.05
C GLU A 57 -15.58 -22.76 11.12
N TRP A 58 -15.40 -24.05 11.41
CA TRP A 58 -14.36 -24.89 10.81
C TRP A 58 -14.46 -25.02 9.28
N ALA A 59 -15.69 -25.09 8.75
CA ALA A 59 -15.92 -25.21 7.32
C ALA A 59 -15.44 -23.94 6.58
N GLU A 60 -15.78 -22.77 7.11
CA GLU A 60 -15.39 -21.48 6.56
C GLU A 60 -13.90 -21.24 6.72
N ALA A 61 -13.31 -21.59 7.87
CA ALA A 61 -11.87 -21.53 8.08
C ALA A 61 -11.10 -22.35 7.03
N LEU A 62 -11.55 -23.57 6.75
CA LEU A 62 -10.90 -24.45 5.79
C LEU A 62 -11.03 -23.94 4.35
N GLU A 63 -12.23 -23.48 3.96
CA GLU A 63 -12.45 -22.86 2.65
C GLU A 63 -11.58 -21.61 2.48
N PHE A 64 -11.51 -20.78 3.50
CA PHE A 64 -10.68 -19.58 3.51
C PHE A 64 -9.20 -19.91 3.38
N ALA A 65 -8.69 -20.90 4.12
CA ALA A 65 -7.31 -21.33 4.01
C ALA A 65 -6.96 -21.83 2.60
N GLN A 66 -7.84 -22.64 2.00
CA GLN A 66 -7.63 -23.17 0.66
C GLN A 66 -7.65 -22.08 -0.41
N THR A 67 -8.54 -21.09 -0.28
CA THR A 67 -8.72 -20.05 -1.29
C THR A 67 -7.75 -18.88 -1.15
N LYS A 68 -7.43 -18.47 0.08
CA LYS A 68 -6.65 -17.26 0.38
C LYS A 68 -5.23 -17.52 0.88
N LEU A 69 -5.01 -18.58 1.67
CA LEU A 69 -3.68 -18.89 2.22
C LEU A 69 -2.87 -19.84 1.32
N SER A 70 -3.52 -20.77 0.62
CA SER A 70 -2.85 -21.72 -0.28
C SER A 70 -1.97 -21.07 -1.37
N PRO A 71 -2.30 -19.90 -1.95
CA PRO A 71 -1.42 -19.24 -2.91
C PRO A 71 -0.07 -18.81 -2.31
N PHE A 72 0.03 -18.64 -0.99
CA PHE A 72 1.27 -18.25 -0.32
C PHE A 72 2.18 -19.45 -0.01
N SER A 73 1.61 -20.64 0.13
CA SER A 73 2.35 -21.86 0.48
C SER A 73 3.39 -22.26 -0.58
N VAL A 74 3.15 -21.91 -1.84
CA VAL A 74 4.05 -22.18 -2.98
C VAL A 74 5.11 -21.08 -3.15
N LYS A 75 4.91 -19.89 -2.57
CA LYS A 75 5.81 -18.73 -2.76
C LYS A 75 7.09 -18.87 -1.93
N GLU A 76 6.97 -19.09 -0.63
CA GLU A 76 8.11 -19.15 0.30
C GLU A 76 7.86 -20.13 1.44
N GLN A 77 8.90 -20.85 1.87
CA GLN A 77 8.84 -21.84 2.94
C GLN A 77 8.33 -21.27 4.28
N LYS A 78 8.67 -20.00 4.57
CA LYS A 78 8.25 -19.31 5.79
C LYS A 78 6.73 -19.22 5.95
N TYR A 79 5.99 -19.12 4.84
CA TYR A 79 4.52 -19.09 4.87
C TYR A 79 3.96 -20.48 5.15
N MET A 80 4.58 -21.53 4.58
CA MET A 80 4.17 -22.91 4.84
C MET A 80 4.28 -23.24 6.33
N GLU A 81 5.41 -22.93 6.97
CA GLU A 81 5.62 -23.18 8.40
C GLU A 81 4.57 -22.47 9.26
N LYS A 82 4.23 -21.22 8.94
CA LYS A 82 3.13 -20.49 9.61
C LYS A 82 1.77 -21.15 9.36
N ILE A 83 1.46 -21.53 8.12
CA ILE A 83 0.20 -22.22 7.76
C ILE A 83 0.07 -23.53 8.53
N GLU A 84 1.13 -24.34 8.62
CA GLU A 84 1.14 -25.57 9.41
C GLU A 84 0.86 -25.29 10.89
N GLY A 85 1.45 -24.23 11.45
CA GLY A 85 1.15 -23.74 12.80
C GLY A 85 -0.33 -23.41 12.98
N PHE A 86 -0.93 -22.68 12.04
CA PHE A 86 -2.35 -22.36 12.07
C PHE A 86 -3.25 -23.59 11.91
N MET A 87 -2.90 -24.54 11.03
CA MET A 87 -3.65 -25.78 10.85
C MET A 87 -3.57 -26.69 12.08
N SER A 88 -2.47 -26.63 12.83
CA SER A 88 -2.37 -27.35 14.11
C SER A 88 -3.40 -26.89 15.13
N LEU A 89 -3.87 -25.63 15.06
CA LEU A 89 -4.96 -25.13 15.93
C LEU A 89 -6.27 -25.88 15.71
N LEU A 90 -6.53 -26.36 14.48
CA LEU A 90 -7.72 -27.14 14.14
C LEU A 90 -7.74 -28.52 14.79
N ALA A 91 -6.58 -29.04 15.18
CA ALA A 91 -6.46 -30.37 15.79
C ALA A 91 -6.88 -30.39 17.28
N TYR A 92 -7.12 -29.23 17.87
CA TYR A 92 -7.47 -29.08 19.28
C TYR A 92 -8.90 -28.57 19.42
N GLU A 93 -9.65 -29.12 20.38
CA GLU A 93 -11.02 -28.68 20.68
C GLU A 93 -11.05 -27.27 21.30
N ASN A 94 -9.99 -26.93 22.03
CA ASN A 94 -9.76 -25.60 22.58
C ASN A 94 -8.42 -25.04 22.07
N PRO A 95 -8.43 -23.96 21.25
CA PRO A 95 -7.21 -23.44 20.62
C PRO A 95 -6.14 -22.95 21.61
N VAL A 96 -6.52 -22.61 22.85
CA VAL A 96 -5.58 -22.16 23.90
C VAL A 96 -4.73 -23.30 24.48
N GLU A 97 -5.16 -24.55 24.29
CA GLU A 97 -4.40 -25.74 24.70
C GLU A 97 -3.34 -26.12 23.67
N CYS A 98 -3.41 -25.54 22.47
CA CYS A 98 -2.44 -25.77 21.42
C CYS A 98 -1.09 -25.12 21.78
N PRO A 99 0.06 -25.77 21.52
CA PRO A 99 1.37 -25.13 21.64
C PRO A 99 1.50 -23.84 20.80
N MET A 100 0.69 -23.73 19.75
CA MET A 100 0.63 -22.56 18.86
C MET A 100 -0.33 -21.45 19.35
N PHE A 101 -0.81 -21.49 20.60
CA PHE A 101 -1.75 -20.48 21.13
C PHE A 101 -1.26 -19.03 20.98
N HIS A 102 0.06 -18.81 20.93
CA HIS A 102 0.65 -17.48 20.72
C HIS A 102 0.21 -16.84 19.40
N LEU A 103 -0.17 -17.63 18.39
CA LEU A 103 -0.74 -17.18 17.12
C LEU A 103 -2.19 -16.66 17.23
N ILE A 104 -2.82 -16.88 18.38
CA ILE A 104 -4.19 -16.45 18.69
C ILE A 104 -4.21 -15.24 19.64
N GLY A 105 -3.11 -15.02 20.33
CA GLY A 105 -2.99 -13.98 21.34
C GLY A 105 -3.13 -12.57 20.78
N LEU A 106 -3.50 -11.65 21.67
CA LEU A 106 -3.53 -10.22 21.40
C LEU A 106 -2.17 -9.71 20.90
N ASP A 107 -1.08 -10.29 21.38
CA ASP A 107 0.28 -9.93 20.98
C ASP A 107 0.52 -10.10 19.47
N TYR A 108 0.09 -11.24 18.89
CA TYR A 108 0.20 -11.46 17.45
C TYR A 108 -0.66 -10.45 16.67
N ARG A 109 -1.90 -10.23 17.11
CA ARG A 109 -2.78 -9.23 16.50
C ARG A 109 -2.18 -7.83 16.52
N GLN A 110 -1.61 -7.43 17.65
CA GLN A 110 -0.97 -6.13 17.80
C GLN A 110 0.27 -6.01 16.91
N GLN A 111 1.07 -7.07 16.79
CA GLN A 111 2.21 -7.11 15.88
C GLN A 111 1.80 -6.89 14.41
N VAL A 112 0.71 -7.53 13.96
CA VAL A 112 0.22 -7.35 12.59
C VAL A 112 -0.31 -5.93 12.37
N VAL A 113 -1.01 -5.36 13.35
CA VAL A 113 -1.50 -3.98 13.31
C VAL A 113 -0.35 -2.98 13.30
N ASP A 114 0.71 -3.23 14.08
CA ASP A 114 1.92 -2.40 14.07
C ASP A 114 2.62 -2.48 12.71
N SER A 115 2.73 -3.67 12.12
CA SER A 115 3.27 -3.87 10.77
C SER A 115 2.46 -3.11 9.71
N LEU A 116 1.13 -3.17 9.80
CA LEU A 116 0.22 -2.40 8.94
C LEU A 116 0.46 -0.89 9.10
N ASN A 117 0.57 -0.42 10.33
CA ASN A 117 0.81 0.99 10.63
C ASN A 117 2.16 1.48 10.08
N GLN A 118 3.23 0.72 10.29
CA GLN A 118 4.55 1.03 9.73
C GLN A 118 4.50 1.08 8.19
N THR A 119 3.78 0.16 7.56
CA THR A 119 3.67 0.12 6.11
C THR A 119 2.90 1.34 5.56
N ILE A 120 1.77 1.69 6.18
CA ILE A 120 0.99 2.87 5.80
C ILE A 120 1.80 4.17 6.00
N LEU A 121 2.50 4.30 7.13
CA LEU A 121 3.36 5.45 7.42
C LEU A 121 4.52 5.56 6.42
N GLY A 122 5.15 4.43 6.07
CA GLY A 122 6.21 4.38 5.07
C GLY A 122 5.72 4.83 3.70
N TRP A 123 4.56 4.35 3.27
CA TRP A 123 3.94 4.75 2.01
C TRP A 123 3.60 6.25 1.98
N LEU A 124 2.99 6.77 3.04
CA LEU A 124 2.69 8.20 3.19
C LEU A 124 3.98 9.03 3.10
N THR A 125 5.02 8.63 3.82
CA THR A 125 6.32 9.33 3.83
C THR A 125 6.97 9.34 2.45
N SER A 126 6.93 8.21 1.74
CA SER A 126 7.45 8.09 0.38
C SER A 126 6.72 9.03 -0.59
N LEU A 127 5.38 9.07 -0.52
CA LEU A 127 4.58 10.01 -1.31
C LEU A 127 4.97 11.46 -1.03
N TYR A 128 4.98 11.89 0.23
CA TYR A 128 5.31 13.28 0.58
C TYR A 128 6.72 13.67 0.12
N SER A 129 7.67 12.74 0.15
CA SER A 129 9.02 12.95 -0.38
C SER A 129 9.01 13.20 -1.89
N VAL A 130 8.30 12.39 -2.67
CA VAL A 130 8.18 12.56 -4.13
C VAL A 130 7.49 13.87 -4.49
N TYR A 131 6.42 14.25 -3.77
CA TYR A 131 5.76 15.53 -3.96
C TYR A 131 6.68 16.72 -3.65
N LEU A 132 7.48 16.63 -2.58
CA LEU A 132 8.44 17.67 -2.24
C LEU A 132 9.49 17.84 -3.36
N ILE A 133 10.04 16.74 -3.86
CA ILE A 133 11.02 16.76 -4.97
C ILE A 133 10.40 17.40 -6.21
N TYR A 134 9.16 17.05 -6.55
CA TYR A 134 8.45 17.64 -7.68
C TYR A 134 8.28 19.16 -7.52
N ILE A 135 7.84 19.63 -6.34
CA ILE A 135 7.68 21.06 -6.05
C ILE A 135 9.03 21.80 -6.15
N LEU A 136 10.10 21.23 -5.59
CA LEU A 136 11.43 21.83 -5.66
C LEU A 136 11.94 21.92 -7.10
N LEU A 137 11.67 20.91 -7.93
CA LEU A 137 12.01 20.93 -9.35
C LEU A 137 11.24 22.03 -10.10
N GLN A 138 9.93 22.19 -9.84
CA GLN A 138 9.11 23.24 -10.43
C GLN A 138 9.62 24.65 -10.04
N ILE A 139 9.98 24.86 -8.77
CA ILE A 139 10.55 26.14 -8.30
C ILE A 139 11.91 26.41 -8.96
N SER A 140 12.77 25.39 -9.07
CA SER A 140 14.08 25.53 -9.73
C SER A 140 13.94 25.93 -11.21
N ILE A 141 12.98 25.34 -11.92
CA ILE A 141 12.68 25.70 -13.31
C ILE A 141 12.19 27.15 -13.38
N LEU A 142 11.25 27.54 -12.52
CA LEU A 142 10.71 28.91 -12.48
C LEU A 142 11.80 29.96 -12.18
N CYS A 143 12.73 29.67 -11.25
CA CYS A 143 13.85 30.56 -10.93
C CYS A 143 14.91 30.63 -12.04
N SER A 144 14.99 29.64 -12.93
CA SER A 144 15.94 29.63 -14.06
C SER A 144 15.43 30.42 -15.27
N ILE A 145 14.17 30.85 -15.26
CA ILE A 145 13.59 31.72 -16.29
C ILE A 145 14.03 33.16 -15.96
N PRO A 146 14.94 33.79 -16.74
CA PRO A 146 15.29 35.19 -16.48
C PRO A 146 14.05 36.07 -16.63
N ALA A 147 13.91 37.04 -15.73
CA ALA A 147 12.76 37.96 -15.57
C ALA A 147 12.49 38.91 -16.76
N LYS A 148 12.94 38.55 -17.97
CA LYS A 148 12.78 39.29 -19.22
C LYS A 148 11.64 38.79 -20.11
N TYR A 149 10.97 37.70 -19.75
CA TYR A 149 9.90 37.12 -20.58
C TYR A 149 8.52 37.45 -20.01
N ASP A 150 7.66 37.99 -20.89
CA ASP A 150 6.31 38.48 -20.63
C ASP A 150 5.37 37.38 -20.10
N LEU A 151 4.30 37.77 -19.38
CA LEU A 151 3.34 36.87 -18.71
C LEU A 151 2.71 35.82 -19.65
N GLN A 152 2.66 36.07 -20.96
CA GLN A 152 2.21 35.11 -21.96
C GLN A 152 3.17 33.92 -22.16
N SER A 153 4.47 34.09 -21.90
CA SER A 153 5.46 33.00 -21.95
C SER A 153 5.38 32.08 -20.73
N LEU A 154 4.91 32.60 -19.58
CA LEU A 154 4.70 31.82 -18.36
C LEU A 154 3.49 30.89 -18.46
N SER A 155 2.47 31.26 -19.25
CA SER A 155 1.33 30.39 -19.57
C SER A 155 1.73 29.11 -20.32
N PHE A 156 2.89 29.11 -20.99
CA PHE A 156 3.38 27.96 -21.77
C PHE A 156 4.08 26.92 -20.89
N CYS A 157 4.68 27.32 -19.76
CA CYS A 157 5.33 26.40 -18.83
C CYS A 157 4.34 25.68 -17.90
N LEU A 158 3.19 26.30 -17.64
CA LEU A 158 2.16 25.76 -16.73
C LEU A 158 1.19 24.77 -17.40
N PHE A 159 1.33 24.50 -18.70
CA PHE A 159 0.41 23.63 -19.47
C PHE A 159 0.88 22.18 -19.59
N PHE A 160 1.54 21.63 -18.56
CA PHE A 160 1.63 20.17 -18.42
C PHE A 160 0.38 19.68 -17.68
N SER A 161 -0.74 19.56 -18.39
CA SER A 161 -1.85 18.74 -17.89
C SER A 161 -1.47 17.27 -18.07
N VAL A 162 -1.25 16.58 -16.96
CA VAL A 162 -1.21 15.12 -16.93
C VAL A 162 -2.66 14.65 -17.03
N ASP A 163 -3.06 14.20 -18.23
CA ASP A 163 -4.33 13.50 -18.39
C ASP A 163 -4.16 12.09 -17.81
N VAL A 164 -4.79 11.83 -16.65
CA VAL A 164 -4.84 10.50 -16.03
C VAL A 164 -6.05 9.78 -16.59
N GLY A 165 -5.92 9.28 -17.82
CA GLY A 165 -6.89 8.40 -18.47
C GLY A 165 -6.24 7.07 -18.81
N ASP A 166 -6.72 5.99 -18.17
CA ASP A 166 -6.48 4.56 -18.43
C ASP A 166 -5.12 4.14 -19.03
N GLY A 167 -4.21 3.73 -18.14
CA GLY A 167 -3.33 2.57 -18.38
C GLY A 167 -2.19 2.67 -19.40
N GLN A 168 -1.98 3.79 -20.10
CA GLN A 168 -0.82 3.95 -20.98
C GLN A 168 -0.14 5.32 -20.78
N HIS A 169 1.06 5.29 -20.21
CA HIS A 169 1.92 6.47 -20.07
C HIS A 169 2.54 6.84 -21.42
N THR A 170 1.80 7.53 -22.28
CA THR A 170 2.36 8.13 -23.50
C THR A 170 2.58 9.63 -23.32
N LEU A 171 3.84 10.04 -23.25
CA LEU A 171 4.27 11.44 -23.31
C LEU A 171 4.06 11.95 -24.74
N THR A 172 2.97 12.67 -24.98
CA THR A 172 2.77 13.37 -26.25
C THR A 172 3.41 14.75 -26.18
N PHE A 173 4.52 14.92 -26.89
CA PHE A 173 5.14 16.22 -27.10
C PHE A 173 4.42 16.96 -28.23
N PRO A 174 4.04 18.24 -28.09
CA PRO A 174 3.50 19.00 -29.20
C PRO A 174 4.56 19.16 -30.30
N SER A 175 4.20 18.82 -31.54
CA SER A 175 5.08 18.72 -32.71
C SER A 175 5.56 20.05 -33.30
N THR A 176 5.39 21.17 -32.58
CA THR A 176 5.79 22.50 -33.04
C THR A 176 6.46 23.28 -31.92
N LEU A 177 7.73 22.98 -31.66
CA LEU A 177 8.63 23.84 -30.91
C LEU A 177 9.65 24.46 -31.89
N PRO A 178 9.72 25.80 -32.03
CA PRO A 178 10.72 26.44 -32.88
C PRO A 178 12.07 26.51 -32.14
N TRP A 179 12.93 25.50 -32.32
CA TRP A 179 14.26 25.40 -31.69
C TRP A 179 15.37 26.18 -32.42
N SER A 180 15.07 27.19 -33.24
CA SER A 180 16.06 27.82 -34.13
C SER A 180 16.78 29.06 -33.57
N GLY A 181 16.84 29.26 -32.25
CA GLY A 181 17.33 30.53 -31.67
C GLY A 181 18.44 30.47 -30.59
N LEU A 182 18.85 29.28 -30.11
CA LEU A 182 19.64 29.17 -28.86
C LEU A 182 21.18 29.11 -29.02
N TYR A 183 21.73 29.29 -30.22
CA TYR A 183 23.19 29.38 -30.42
C TYR A 183 23.59 30.76 -30.93
N ASN A 184 23.71 31.74 -30.04
CA ASN A 184 24.64 32.85 -30.24
C ASN A 184 25.20 33.31 -28.88
N ARG A 185 26.47 32.97 -28.67
CA ARG A 185 27.28 33.34 -27.50
C ARG A 185 27.94 34.69 -27.80
N PRO A 186 27.82 35.73 -26.96
CA PRO A 186 28.50 37.00 -27.21
C PRO A 186 30.01 36.86 -26.94
N GLN A 187 30.82 37.57 -27.75
CA GLN A 187 32.27 37.74 -27.60
C GLN A 187 32.59 38.70 -26.45
#